data_AF-A0A6G3ZWS7-F1
#
_entry.id   AF-A0A6G3ZWS7-F1
#
_cell.length_a   1.000
_cell.length_b   1.000
_cell.length_c   1.000
_cell.angle_alpha   90.00
_cell.angle_beta   90.00
_cell.angle_gamma   90.00
#
_symmetry.space_group_name_H-M   'P 1'
#
loop_
_entity.id
_entity.type
_entity.pdbx_description
1 polymer ?
#
loop_
_entity_poly.entity_id
_entity_poly.type
_entity_poly.pdbx_seq_one_letter_code
_entity_poly.pdbx_strand_id
1 'polypeptide(L)'
;MKKFVTASLITALSLTMLAGGASAAESNSAKINISSEQVNPLYLGTVYLNVKVGWTGQLDNFSAPLKFYVGNGNGAVSVTTSGFARANFPGQTSIYTIDVNGNVAYIYEITVTQ
;
A
#
# COMPACT_ATOMS: atom_id res chain seq x y z
N MET A 1 -31.77 32.48 58.05
CA MET A 1 -31.82 32.68 56.59
C MET A 1 -30.98 31.60 55.93
N LYS A 2 -31.54 30.95 54.90
CA LYS A 2 -30.89 29.89 54.08
C LYS A 2 -29.83 30.48 53.14
N LYS A 3 -28.86 29.64 52.74
CA LYS A 3 -28.35 29.37 51.36
C LYS A 3 -26.95 28.72 51.49
N PHE A 4 -26.80 27.41 51.31
CA PHE A 4 -26.48 26.70 50.05
C PHE A 4 -25.38 27.38 49.23
N VAL A 5 -24.35 26.61 48.81
CA VAL A 5 -23.93 26.33 47.41
C VAL A 5 -22.39 26.17 47.48
N THR A 6 -21.65 25.28 46.81
CA THR A 6 -21.84 24.07 46.00
C THR A 6 -20.47 23.36 45.98
N ALA A 7 -20.45 22.03 45.81
CA ALA A 7 -19.23 21.29 45.49
C ALA A 7 -18.88 21.49 44.01
N SER A 8 -17.72 22.08 43.71
CA SER A 8 -17.21 22.17 42.34
C SER A 8 -16.52 20.86 41.96
N LEU A 9 -17.24 20.09 41.15
CA LEU A 9 -16.79 18.93 40.40
C LEU A 9 -15.68 19.35 39.40
N ILE A 10 -14.42 19.00 39.67
CA ILE A 10 -13.37 19.09 38.64
C ILE A 10 -13.36 17.74 37.93
N THR A 11 -14.06 17.71 36.80
CA THR A 11 -14.02 16.60 35.84
C THR A 11 -12.58 16.43 35.34
N ALA A 12 -12.00 15.27 35.58
CA ALA A 12 -10.74 14.84 35.00
C ALA A 12 -10.88 14.81 33.46
N LEU A 13 -10.21 15.76 32.78
CA LEU A 13 -9.95 15.61 31.35
C LEU A 13 -8.92 14.49 31.19
N SER A 14 -9.42 13.29 30.90
CA SER A 14 -8.62 12.18 30.41
C SER A 14 -8.16 12.56 29.00
N LEU A 15 -6.92 13.03 28.91
CA LEU A 15 -6.23 13.19 27.63
C LEU A 15 -5.87 11.78 27.13
N THR A 16 -6.78 11.15 26.39
CA THR A 16 -6.47 9.94 25.63
C THR A 16 -5.48 10.35 24.54
N MET A 17 -4.19 10.33 24.87
CA MET A 17 -3.13 10.28 23.88
C MET A 17 -3.26 8.91 23.20
N LEU A 18 -4.17 8.81 22.24
CA LEU A 18 -4.03 7.87 21.15
C LEU A 18 -2.85 8.39 20.34
N ALA A 19 -1.64 8.17 20.85
CA ALA A 19 -0.46 8.08 20.02
C ALA A 19 -0.77 6.91 19.10
N GLY A 20 -1.41 7.23 17.97
CA GLY A 20 -1.49 6.33 16.83
C GLY A 20 -0.06 5.91 16.59
N GLY A 21 0.24 4.68 16.95
CA GLY A 21 1.44 4.02 16.49
C GLY A 21 1.35 4.12 14.99
N ALA A 22 2.09 5.07 14.43
CA ALA A 22 2.60 4.94 13.10
C ALA A 22 3.50 3.70 13.18
N SER A 23 2.89 2.52 13.09
CA SER A 23 3.55 1.38 12.52
C SER A 23 3.97 1.86 11.15
N ALA A 24 5.20 2.36 11.08
CA ALA A 24 5.99 2.34 9.87
C ALA A 24 5.97 0.89 9.42
N ALA A 25 4.98 0.56 8.58
CA ALA A 25 4.98 -0.70 7.87
C ALA A 25 6.31 -0.73 7.15
N GLU A 26 7.09 -1.75 7.49
CA GLU A 26 8.43 -1.96 6.99
C GLU A 26 8.43 -1.69 5.49
N SER A 27 9.24 -0.73 5.06
CA SER A 27 9.49 -0.45 3.64
C SER A 27 10.32 -1.61 3.08
N ASN A 28 9.73 -2.80 3.12
CA ASN A 28 10.30 -4.00 2.55
C ASN A 28 9.90 -4.00 1.08
N SER A 29 10.53 -3.12 0.31
CA SER A 29 10.62 -3.24 -1.14
C SER A 29 11.50 -4.46 -1.45
N ALA A 30 11.02 -5.64 -1.07
CA ALA A 30 11.63 -6.90 -1.43
C ALA A 30 11.51 -7.02 -2.95
N LYS A 31 12.62 -6.75 -3.64
CA LYS A 31 12.74 -7.05 -5.07
C LYS A 31 12.61 -8.56 -5.23
N ILE A 32 11.46 -9.02 -5.70
CA ILE A 32 11.29 -10.44 -6.01
C ILE A 32 11.91 -10.67 -7.38
N ASN A 33 13.01 -11.41 -7.41
CA ASN A 33 13.62 -11.88 -8.65
C ASN A 33 12.81 -13.07 -9.17
N ILE A 34 11.79 -12.80 -9.99
CA ILE A 34 10.96 -13.87 -10.55
C ILE A 34 11.73 -14.48 -11.71
N SER A 35 12.24 -15.70 -11.52
CA SER A 35 12.81 -16.48 -12.62
C SER A 35 11.73 -16.75 -13.65
N SER A 36 12.06 -16.48 -14.92
CA SER A 36 11.17 -16.51 -16.09
C SER A 36 10.57 -17.88 -16.45
N GLU A 37 10.76 -18.91 -15.62
CA GLU A 37 10.44 -20.32 -15.93
C GLU A 37 9.28 -20.92 -15.11
N GLN A 38 8.55 -20.13 -14.31
CA GLN A 38 7.27 -20.58 -13.76
C GLN A 38 6.11 -19.85 -14.44
N VAL A 39 5.74 -20.34 -15.63
CA VAL A 39 4.39 -20.10 -16.18
C VAL A 39 3.42 -20.91 -15.32
N ASN A 40 2.96 -20.27 -14.24
CA ASN A 40 2.04 -20.84 -13.28
C ASN A 40 0.59 -20.77 -13.81
N PRO A 41 -0.28 -21.77 -13.59
CA PRO A 41 -1.63 -21.83 -14.16
C PRO A 41 -2.62 -20.77 -13.66
N LEU A 42 -2.18 -19.80 -12.84
CA LEU A 42 -3.02 -18.78 -12.22
C LEU A 42 -2.63 -17.35 -12.61
N TYR A 43 -1.82 -17.17 -13.66
CA TYR A 43 -1.58 -15.85 -14.22
C TYR A 43 -2.86 -15.35 -14.90
N LEU A 44 -3.48 -14.34 -14.29
CA LEU A 44 -4.75 -13.75 -14.68
C LEU A 44 -4.59 -12.62 -15.70
N GLY A 45 -3.41 -11.98 -15.78
CA GLY A 45 -3.09 -11.05 -16.86
C GLY A 45 -2.13 -9.91 -16.49
N THR A 46 -1.89 -9.04 -17.47
CA THR A 46 -1.15 -7.78 -17.30
C THR A 46 -2.09 -6.59 -17.41
N VAL A 47 -1.94 -5.64 -16.49
CA VAL A 47 -2.63 -4.34 -16.51
C VAL A 47 -1.62 -3.26 -16.86
N TYR A 48 -1.92 -2.45 -17.87
CA TYR A 48 -1.06 -1.34 -18.28
C TYR A 48 -1.61 -0.03 -17.74
N LEU A 49 -0.79 0.72 -17.01
CA LEU A 49 -1.16 2.02 -16.45
C LEU A 49 -0.20 3.10 -16.94
N ASN A 50 -0.76 4.25 -17.32
CA ASN A 50 0.02 5.44 -17.65
C ASN A 50 -0.39 6.56 -16.68
N VAL A 51 0.55 7.02 -15.88
CA VAL A 51 0.30 7.96 -14.78
C VAL A 51 1.35 9.08 -14.78
N LYS A 52 1.05 10.19 -14.12
CA LYS A 52 2.01 11.28 -13.93
C LYS A 52 2.77 11.16 -12.62
N VAL A 53 3.95 11.76 -12.54
CA VAL A 53 4.68 11.94 -11.28
C VAL A 53 3.76 12.56 -10.23
N GLY A 54 3.78 12.02 -9.01
CA GLY A 54 2.92 12.44 -7.91
C GLY A 54 1.56 11.75 -7.86
N TRP A 55 1.20 10.95 -8.87
CA TRP A 55 0.00 10.11 -8.80
C TRP A 55 0.06 9.14 -7.62
N THR A 56 -1.06 8.99 -6.93
CA THR A 56 -1.29 7.98 -5.90
C THR A 56 -2.62 7.29 -6.15
N GLY A 57 -2.69 6.00 -5.86
CA GLY A 57 -3.92 5.24 -6.03
C GLY A 57 -3.81 3.79 -5.58
N GLN A 58 -4.96 3.16 -5.40
CA GLN A 58 -5.06 1.73 -5.15
C GLN A 58 -5.04 1.00 -6.49
N LEU A 59 -4.13 0.03 -6.67
CA LEU A 59 -3.98 -0.69 -7.93
C LEU A 59 -5.13 -1.66 -8.24
N ASP A 60 -5.79 -2.22 -7.21
CA ASP A 60 -7.13 -2.77 -7.30
C ASP A 60 -7.64 -3.21 -5.91
N ASN A 61 -8.93 -3.53 -5.84
CA ASN A 61 -9.55 -4.16 -4.67
C ASN A 61 -10.00 -5.58 -5.03
N PHE A 62 -9.02 -6.48 -5.16
CA PHE A 62 -9.30 -7.88 -5.45
C PHE A 62 -10.09 -8.53 -4.31
N SER A 63 -11.09 -9.37 -4.66
CA SER A 63 -11.83 -10.15 -3.67
C SER A 63 -10.97 -11.22 -2.99
N ALA A 64 -9.84 -11.60 -3.60
CA ALA A 64 -8.88 -12.53 -3.04
C ALA A 64 -7.71 -11.78 -2.37
N PRO A 65 -7.16 -12.30 -1.26
CA PRO A 65 -6.02 -11.69 -0.59
C PRO A 65 -4.75 -11.83 -1.44
N LEU A 66 -4.42 -10.76 -2.16
CA LEU A 66 -3.18 -10.64 -2.93
C LEU A 66 -2.19 -9.71 -2.22
N LYS A 67 -0.90 -10.02 -2.34
CA LYS A 67 0.20 -9.17 -1.87
C LYS A 67 0.91 -8.53 -3.05
N PHE A 68 1.25 -7.25 -2.93
CA PHE A 68 1.88 -6.48 -4.00
C PHE A 68 3.37 -6.31 -3.75
N TYR A 69 4.18 -6.45 -4.81
CA TYR A 69 5.63 -6.37 -4.76
C TYR A 69 6.18 -5.58 -5.94
N VAL A 70 7.15 -4.72 -5.66
CA VAL A 70 7.88 -4.03 -6.72
C VAL A 70 8.74 -5.03 -7.48
N GLY A 71 8.51 -5.08 -8.77
CA GLY A 71 9.15 -5.97 -9.71
C GLY A 71 10.29 -5.32 -10.49
N ASN A 72 10.29 -5.61 -11.79
CA ASN A 72 11.27 -5.09 -12.73
C ASN A 72 11.04 -3.61 -13.06
N GLY A 73 12.05 -2.98 -13.67
CA GLY A 73 12.05 -1.58 -14.07
C GLY A 73 12.88 -0.68 -13.16
N ASN A 74 12.65 0.62 -13.26
CA ASN A 74 13.50 1.63 -12.65
C ASN A 74 13.10 1.97 -11.21
N GLY A 75 12.01 1.39 -10.68
CA GLY A 75 11.47 1.73 -9.37
C GLY A 75 10.81 3.11 -9.32
N ALA A 76 10.33 3.59 -10.48
CA ALA A 76 9.56 4.82 -10.64
C ALA A 76 8.28 4.84 -9.78
N VAL A 77 7.75 3.67 -9.42
CA VAL A 77 6.59 3.51 -8.54
C VAL A 77 6.97 2.73 -7.28
N SER A 78 6.56 3.23 -6.13
CA SER A 78 6.55 2.47 -4.86
C SER A 78 5.16 1.94 -4.60
N VAL A 79 5.04 0.73 -4.03
CA VAL A 79 3.76 0.12 -3.67
C VAL A 79 3.83 -0.45 -2.24
N THR A 80 2.74 -0.33 -1.49
CA THR A 80 2.56 -1.07 -0.24
C THR A 80 2.20 -2.52 -0.52
N THR A 81 2.38 -3.42 0.45
CA THR A 81 1.95 -4.82 0.31
C THR A 81 0.45 -4.98 0.09
N SER A 82 -0.36 -3.97 0.45
CA SER A 82 -1.81 -3.90 0.24
C SER A 82 -2.23 -3.28 -1.10
N GLY A 83 -1.29 -2.86 -1.94
CA GLY A 83 -1.58 -2.37 -3.30
C GLY A 83 -1.75 -0.86 -3.44
N PHE A 84 -1.43 -0.08 -2.41
CA PHE A 84 -1.43 1.38 -2.52
C PHE A 84 -0.12 1.83 -3.19
N ALA A 85 -0.23 2.44 -4.36
CA ALA A 85 0.90 2.83 -5.20
C ALA A 85 1.10 4.35 -5.23
N ARG A 86 2.36 4.77 -5.41
CA ARG A 86 2.78 6.16 -5.61
C ARG A 86 3.83 6.26 -6.71
N ALA A 87 3.60 7.13 -7.67
CA ALA A 87 4.54 7.47 -8.74
C ALA A 87 5.53 8.55 -8.24
N ASN A 88 6.81 8.20 -8.14
CA ASN A 88 7.84 9.03 -7.51
C ASN A 88 8.66 9.84 -8.51
N PHE A 89 8.98 9.27 -9.67
CA PHE A 89 9.76 9.91 -10.74
C PHE A 89 9.44 9.27 -12.10
N PRO A 90 9.77 9.89 -13.24
CA PRO A 90 9.46 9.35 -14.55
C PRO A 90 10.21 8.04 -14.83
N GLY A 91 9.55 7.09 -15.51
CA GLY A 91 10.14 5.80 -15.85
C GLY A 91 9.10 4.69 -15.89
N GLN A 92 9.58 3.45 -15.95
CA GLN A 92 8.72 2.26 -15.98
C GLN A 92 8.92 1.42 -14.73
N THR A 93 7.87 0.77 -14.24
CA THR A 93 7.92 -0.15 -13.11
C THR A 93 6.85 -1.22 -13.27
N SER A 94 7.25 -2.47 -13.13
CA SER A 94 6.36 -3.62 -13.02
C SER A 94 6.02 -3.85 -11.53
N ILE A 95 4.76 -4.03 -11.19
CA ILE A 95 4.32 -4.47 -9.86
C ILE A 95 3.69 -5.86 -10.00
N TYR A 96 4.18 -6.82 -9.22
CA TYR A 96 3.67 -8.17 -9.19
C TYR A 96 2.67 -8.34 -8.06
N THR A 97 1.55 -9.01 -8.32
CA THR A 97 0.67 -9.48 -7.26
C THR A 97 0.87 -10.96 -7.04
N ILE A 98 1.06 -11.36 -5.78
CA ILE A 98 1.28 -12.76 -5.40
C ILE A 98 0.12 -13.23 -4.54
N ASP A 99 -0.40 -14.42 -4.85
CA ASP A 99 -1.45 -15.09 -4.07
C ASP A 99 -0.92 -15.71 -2.76
N VAL A 100 -1.82 -16.24 -1.94
CA VAL A 100 -1.45 -16.89 -0.66
C VAL A 100 -0.56 -18.13 -0.81
N ASN A 101 -0.51 -18.72 -2.00
CA ASN A 101 0.31 -19.89 -2.33
C ASN A 101 1.67 -19.50 -2.92
N GLY A 102 1.96 -18.19 -3.07
CA GLY A 102 3.21 -17.71 -3.63
C GLY A 102 3.20 -17.58 -5.16
N ASN A 103 2.05 -17.72 -5.82
CA ASN A 103 1.97 -17.63 -7.27
C ASN A 103 1.73 -16.19 -7.75
N VAL A 104 2.32 -15.81 -8.88
CA VAL A 104 2.00 -14.54 -9.54
C VAL A 104 0.60 -14.63 -10.16
N ALA A 105 -0.27 -13.71 -9.77
CA ALA A 105 -1.63 -13.57 -10.31
C ALA A 105 -1.69 -12.50 -11.42
N TYR A 106 -1.30 -11.26 -11.12
CA TYR A 106 -1.27 -10.14 -12.06
C TYR A 106 0.10 -9.47 -12.11
N ILE A 107 0.35 -8.80 -13.23
CA ILE A 107 1.48 -7.89 -13.43
C ILE A 107 0.92 -6.52 -13.79
N TYR A 108 1.29 -5.48 -13.06
CA TYR A 108 0.99 -4.10 -13.43
C TYR A 108 2.22 -3.49 -14.09
N GLU A 109 2.12 -3.16 -15.37
CA GLU A 109 3.16 -2.45 -16.12
C GLU A 109 2.83 -0.96 -16.09
N ILE A 110 3.51 -0.21 -15.22
CA ILE A 110 3.22 1.20 -14.97
C ILE A 110 4.27 2.08 -15.63
N THR A 111 3.83 2.96 -16.52
CA THR A 111 4.65 4.03 -17.10
C THR A 111 4.33 5.35 -16.41
N VAL A 112 5.34 5.98 -15.85
CA VAL A 112 5.27 7.30 -15.21
C VAL A 112 5.82 8.36 -16.15
N THR A 113 4.98 9.33 -16.51
CA THR A 113 5.35 10.53 -17.27
C THR A 113 5.54 11.74 -16.36
N GLN A 114 6.15 12.81 -16.88
CA GLN A 114 6.19 14.12 -16.23
C GLN A 114 4.79 14.74 -16.06
#